data_AF-A0A926DQV6-F1
#
_entry.id   AF-A0A926DQV6-F1
#
_cell.length_a   1.000
_cell.length_b   1.000
_cell.length_c   1.000
_cell.angle_alpha   90.00
_cell.angle_beta   90.00
_cell.angle_gamma   90.00
#
_symmetry.space_group_name_H-M   'P 1'
#
loop_
_entity.id
_entity.type
_entity.pdbx_description
1 polymer ?
#
loop_
_entity_poly.entity_id
_entity_poly.type
_entity_poly.pdbx_seq_one_letter_code
_entity_poly.pdbx_strand_id
1 'polypeptide(L)' 'MTGKAIKIKLLELGRTQLDLLEELKKYGYHLKPQLLSSYITGYKRTPQSAVVLDLVGNILKEWEGANKNAEVH' A
#
# COMPACT_ATOMS: atom_id res chain seq x y z
N MET A 1 -6.66 2.81 -7.81
CA MET A 1 -5.74 3.96 -7.63
C MET A 1 -4.55 3.82 -8.56
N THR A 2 -3.97 4.93 -9.03
CA THR A 2 -2.71 4.88 -9.82
C THR A 2 -1.51 4.73 -8.89
N GLY A 3 -0.38 4.25 -9.44
CA GLY A 3 0.88 4.14 -8.68
C GLY A 3 1.35 5.45 -8.05
N LYS A 4 1.14 6.56 -8.75
CA LYS A 4 1.44 7.91 -8.24
C LYS A 4 0.58 8.25 -7.03
N ALA A 5 -0.71 7.94 -7.07
CA ALA A 5 -1.62 8.18 -5.95
C ALA A 5 -1.23 7.38 -4.70
N ILE A 6 -0.83 6.11 -4.86
CA ILE A 6 -0.35 5.28 -3.74
C ILE A 6 0.87 5.91 -3.08
N LYS A 7 1.86 6.36 -3.87
CA LYS A 7 3.07 7.00 -3.34
C LYS A 7 2.77 8.31 -2.60
N ILE A 8 1.87 9.13 -3.13
CA ILE A 8 1.44 10.38 -2.46
C ILE A 8 0.75 10.04 -1.13
N LYS A 9 -0.17 9.08 -1.13
CA LYS A 9 -0.89 8.68 0.09
C LYS A 9 0.04 8.16 1.19
N LEU A 10 1.05 7.37 0.81
CA LEU A 10 2.07 6.92 1.76
C LEU A 10 2.82 8.09 2.39
N LEU A 11 3.21 9.08 1.58
CA LEU A 11 3.89 10.29 2.07
C LEU A 11 3.00 11.09 3.03
N GLU A 12 1.72 11.29 2.69
CA GLU A 12 0.73 11.97 3.54
C GLU A 12 0.55 11.26 4.89
N LEU A 13 0.63 9.93 4.92
CA LEU A 13 0.47 9.12 6.13
C LEU A 13 1.78 8.91 6.91
N GLY A 14 2.91 9.49 6.45
CA GLY A 14 4.22 9.23 7.05
C GLY A 14 4.66 7.77 6.97
N ARG A 15 4.19 7.03 5.97
CA ARG A 15 4.46 5.61 5.74
C ARG A 15 5.33 5.38 4.52
N THR A 16 5.93 4.21 4.44
CA THR A 16 6.83 3.79 3.37
C THR A 16 6.29 2.57 2.61
N GLN A 17 6.90 2.25 1.47
CA GLN A 17 6.62 0.98 0.78
C GLN A 17 7.05 -0.24 1.60
N LEU A 18 7.98 -0.09 2.56
CA LEU A 18 8.38 -1.18 3.46
C LEU A 18 7.28 -1.46 4.48
N ASP A 19 6.62 -0.42 5.00
CA ASP A 19 5.46 -0.60 5.89
C ASP A 19 4.34 -1.36 5.19
N LEU A 20 4.08 -1.06 3.91
CA LEU A 20 3.12 -1.83 3.11
C LEU A 20 3.53 -3.29 2.97
N LEU A 21 4.81 -3.60 2.79
CA LEU A 21 5.27 -5.00 2.71
C LEU A 21 5.01 -5.73 4.01
N GLU A 22 5.32 -5.12 5.16
CA GLU A 22 5.06 -5.73 6.46
C GLU A 22 3.56 -5.97 6.68
N GLU A 23 2.71 -5.01 6.29
CA GLU A 23 1.26 -5.16 6.41
C GLU A 23 0.72 -6.26 5.48
N LEU A 24 1.20 -6.32 4.24
CA LEU A 24 0.82 -7.35 3.25
C LEU A 24 1.17 -8.77 3.70
N LYS A 25 2.19 -8.97 4.55
CA LYS A 25 2.50 -10.30 5.13
C LYS A 25 1.36 -10.82 6.00
N LYS A 26 0.62 -9.95 6.69
CA LYS A 26 -0.55 -10.35 7.51
C LYS A 26 -1.67 -10.95 6.66
N TYR A 27 -1.69 -10.62 5.37
CA TYR A 27 -2.62 -11.15 4.37
C TYR A 27 -2.02 -12.30 3.55
N GLY A 28 -0.85 -12.84 3.95
CA GLY A 28 -0.18 -13.95 3.27
C GLY A 28 0.69 -13.55 2.06
N TYR A 29 0.88 -12.26 1.81
CA TYR A 29 1.68 -11.78 0.67
C TYR A 29 3.12 -11.44 1.06
N HIS A 30 4.01 -12.42 0.90
CA HIS A 30 5.46 -12.24 1.12
C HIS A 30 6.16 -11.74 -0.14
N LEU A 31 5.98 -10.45 -0.44
CA LEU A 31 6.57 -9.82 -1.64
C LEU A 31 7.98 -9.29 -1.36
N LYS A 32 8.81 -9.27 -2.42
CA LYS A 32 10.05 -8.48 -2.41
C LYS A 32 9.74 -7.01 -2.69
N PRO A 33 10.51 -6.05 -2.16
CA PRO A 33 10.29 -4.61 -2.42
C PRO A 33 10.23 -4.24 -3.89
N GLN A 34 11.12 -4.83 -4.71
CA GLN A 34 11.17 -4.61 -6.15
C GLN A 34 9.87 -5.06 -6.85
N LEU A 35 9.30 -6.18 -6.38
CA LEU A 35 8.07 -6.72 -6.94
C LEU A 35 6.88 -5.83 -6.60
N LEU A 36 6.74 -5.42 -5.34
CA LEU A 36 5.70 -4.47 -4.92
C LEU A 36 5.84 -3.15 -5.69
N SER A 37 7.05 -2.62 -5.83
CA SER A 37 7.31 -1.41 -6.62
C SER A 37 6.86 -1.58 -8.08
N SER A 38 7.16 -2.72 -8.71
CA SER A 38 6.73 -3.01 -10.09
C SER A 38 5.22 -3.12 -10.27
N TYR A 39 4.49 -3.57 -9.24
CA TYR A 39 3.03 -3.57 -9.23
C TYR A 39 2.49 -2.15 -9.08
N ILE A 40 3.02 -1.37 -8.13
CA ILE A 40 2.61 0.01 -7.89
C ILE A 40 2.86 0.87 -9.14
N THR A 41 4.03 0.76 -9.78
CA THR A 41 4.32 1.53 -11.01
C THR A 41 3.54 1.05 -12.23
N GLY A 42 2.87 -0.10 -12.15
CA GLY A 42 2.16 -0.71 -13.27
C GLY A 42 3.09 -1.33 -14.33
N TYR A 43 4.39 -1.45 -14.04
CA TYR A 43 5.37 -2.12 -14.90
C TYR A 43 5.04 -3.62 -15.05
N LYS A 44 4.64 -4.27 -13.95
CA LYS A 44 4.21 -5.67 -13.96
C LYS A 44 2.71 -5.76 -13.68
N ARG A 45 1.93 -6.15 -14.70
CA ARG A 45 0.48 -6.35 -14.60
C ARG A 45 0.16 -7.83 -14.66
N THR A 46 -0.42 -8.36 -13.60
CA THR A 46 -0.79 -9.77 -13.41
C THR A 46 -2.09 -9.85 -12.60
N PRO A 47 -2.79 -10.99 -12.59
CA PRO A 47 -3.92 -11.18 -11.69
C PRO A 47 -3.54 -10.92 -10.22
N GLN A 48 -2.37 -11.40 -9.80
CA GLN A 48 -1.85 -11.16 -8.46
C GLN A 48 -1.63 -9.66 -8.17
N SER A 49 -1.10 -8.89 -9.12
CA SER A 49 -0.90 -7.45 -8.92
C SER A 49 -2.22 -6.72 -8.71
N ALA A 50 -3.30 -7.15 -9.38
CA ALA A 50 -4.62 -6.54 -9.17
C ALA A 50 -5.11 -6.77 -7.73
N VAL A 51 -5.01 -8.01 -7.23
CA VAL A 51 -5.39 -8.36 -5.85
C VAL A 51 -4.55 -7.61 -4.83
N VAL A 52 -3.22 -7.57 -5.02
CA VAL A 52 -2.31 -6.84 -4.13
C VAL A 52 -2.62 -5.34 -4.11
N LEU A 53 -2.90 -4.73 -5.27
CA LEU A 53 -3.22 -3.31 -5.35
C LEU A 53 -4.57 -2.96 -4.69
N ASP A 54 -5.53 -3.87 -4.72
CA ASP A 54 -6.80 -3.71 -4.00
C ASP A 54 -6.58 -3.75 -2.48
N LEU A 55 -5.81 -4.73 -2.00
CA LEU A 55 -5.40 -4.82 -0.59
C LEU A 55 -4.63 -3.58 -0.12
N VAL A 56 -3.66 -3.11 -0.91
CA VAL A 56 -2.95 -1.84 -0.63
C VAL A 56 -3.95 -0.68 -0.50
N GLY A 57 -4.99 -0.65 -1.33
CA GLY A 57 -6.03 0.37 -1.23
C GLY A 57 -6.82 0.31 0.08
N ASN A 58 -7.12 -0.89 0.58
CA ASN A 58 -7.80 -1.05 1.87
C ASN A 58 -6.90 -0.68 3.04
N ILE A 59 -5.65 -1.13 3.04
CA ILE A 59 -4.64 -0.77 4.06
C ILE A 59 -4.47 0.75 4.17
N LEU A 60 -4.36 1.45 3.04
CA LEU A 60 -4.21 2.91 3.04
C LEU A 60 -5.43 3.62 3.63
N LYS A 61 -6.66 3.11 3.40
CA LYS A 61 -7.88 3.65 4.00
C LYS A 61 -7.93 3.41 5.51
N GLU A 62 -7.51 2.24 5.97
CA GLU A 62 -7.44 1.91 7.40
C GLU A 62 -6.45 2.82 8.12
N TRP A 63 -5.26 3.00 7.56
CA TRP A 63 -4.26 3.91 8.11
C TRP A 63 -4.72 5.37 8.09
N GLU A 64 -5.39 5.80 7.03
CA GLU A 64 -5.98 7.14 6.98
C GLU A 64 -7.05 7.35 8.05
N GLY A 65 -7.91 6.35 8.28
CA GLY A 65 -8.91 6.40 9.35
C GLY A 65 -8.28 6.46 10.74
N ALA A 66 -7.24 5.65 10.98
CA ALA A 66 -6.49 5.68 12.23
C ALA A 66 -5.77 7.02 12.46
N ASN A 67 -5.21 7.63 11.41
CA ASN A 67 -4.51 8.92 11.51
C ASN A 67 -5.46 10.05 11.91
N LYS A 68 -6.65 10.13 11.30
CA LYS A 68 -7.65 11.15 11.63
C LYS A 68 -8.14 11.07 13.08
N ASN A 69 -8.20 9.86 13.65
CA ASN A 69 -8.58 9.67 15.05
C ASN A 69 -7.46 10.08 16.02
N ALA A 70 -6.19 10.07 15.57
CA ALA A 70 -5.05 10.46 16.38
C ALA A 70 -4.86 11.99 16.47
N GLU A 71 -5.38 12.75 15.50
CA GLU A 71 -5.31 14.23 15.47
C GLU A 71 -6.44 14.92 16.25
N VAL A 72 -7.43 14.16 16.75
CA VAL A 72 -8.62 14.67 17.45
C VAL A 72 -8.50 14.55 18.98
N HIS A 73 -7.34 14.12 19.49
CA HIS A 73 -7.02 14.03 20.92
C HIS A 73 -5.74 14.81 21.26
#